data_AF-A0A257AFW3-F1
#
_entry.id   AF-A0A257AFW3-F1
#
_cell.length_a   1.000
_cell.length_b   1.000
_cell.length_c   1.000
_cell.angle_alpha   90.00
_cell.angle_beta   90.00
_cell.angle_gamma   90.00
#
_symmetry.space_group_name_H-M   'P 1'
#
loop_
_entity.id
_entity.type
_entity.pdbx_description
1 polymer ?
#
loop_
_entity_poly.entity_id
_entity_poly.type
_entity_poly.pdbx_seq_one_letter_code
_entity_poly.pdbx_strand_id
1 'polypeptide(L)'
;MRALLPELYASSVGQFSFIFEGRTGGGLTIAEASPMVEHWYHFCNYKDTPMARNFTTLYHIALAGMVYAGYRLLKDSKPGTTLLLVWSIIMLFIMLAQNRFAYYKLEEAYNKNPADALKGIRIWHIIAVLIILAVFIYPPAEISIVKGATRGGSISEGYYEWYETMAWMRGNTPDPGLDYYGTYEMPPSGEKYPYPKTAYGVMSWWDYGHIITYWGHRIPNANPFQSGIGGGEGHTPGASTYLTAQSEEEANRVLDALSVNGKPGARYVASNAYMAYAIQPVFAEWNLDNVGYYTQIQVPDGGEMTTVTIPTEKYYNTMESRLH
;
A
#
# COMPACT_ATOMS: atom_id res chain seq x y z
N MET A 1 -25.14 19.91 -10.02
CA MET A 1 -24.10 19.75 -8.97
C MET A 1 -22.69 20.03 -9.51
N ARG A 2 -22.21 19.36 -10.56
CA ARG A 2 -20.88 19.59 -11.18
C ARG A 2 -20.57 21.05 -11.55
N ALA A 3 -21.55 21.80 -12.07
CA ALA A 3 -21.38 23.20 -12.44
C ALA A 3 -21.72 24.21 -11.32
N LEU A 4 -22.44 23.78 -10.28
CA LEU A 4 -22.95 24.66 -9.21
C LEU A 4 -22.11 24.57 -7.93
N LEU A 5 -21.52 23.40 -7.66
CA LEU A 5 -20.66 23.09 -6.52
C LEU A 5 -19.55 22.13 -6.98
N PRO A 6 -18.60 22.62 -7.79
CA PRO A 6 -17.57 21.78 -8.40
C PRO A 6 -16.69 21.09 -7.36
N GLU A 7 -16.38 21.75 -6.24
CA GLU A 7 -15.60 21.16 -5.14
C GLU A 7 -16.34 20.01 -4.44
N LEU A 8 -17.64 20.20 -4.15
CA LEU A 8 -18.46 19.15 -3.57
C LEU A 8 -18.59 17.96 -4.52
N TYR A 9 -18.79 18.24 -5.82
CA TYR A 9 -18.83 17.20 -6.84
C TYR A 9 -17.51 16.45 -6.96
N ALA A 10 -16.37 17.15 -6.96
CA ALA A 10 -15.04 16.54 -7.00
C ALA A 10 -14.78 15.69 -5.76
N SER A 11 -15.13 16.18 -4.56
CA SER A 11 -14.98 15.44 -3.31
C SER A 11 -15.89 14.22 -3.20
N SER A 12 -17.04 14.22 -3.91
CA SER A 12 -17.99 13.11 -3.86
C SER A 12 -17.72 12.10 -4.98
N VAL A 13 -17.84 12.54 -6.23
CA VAL A 13 -17.74 11.66 -7.41
C VAL A 13 -16.29 11.31 -7.73
N GLY A 14 -15.35 12.24 -7.50
CA GLY A 14 -13.92 11.97 -7.71
C GLY A 14 -13.38 10.88 -6.77
N GLN A 15 -13.90 10.78 -5.55
CA GLN A 15 -13.55 9.70 -4.61
C GLN A 15 -14.07 8.33 -5.09
N PHE A 16 -15.26 8.27 -5.68
CA PHE A 16 -15.77 7.04 -6.28
C PHE A 16 -14.95 6.64 -7.52
N SER A 17 -14.64 7.57 -8.42
CA SER A 17 -13.76 7.32 -9.57
C SER A 17 -12.40 6.78 -9.13
N PHE A 18 -11.79 7.36 -8.10
CA PHE A 18 -10.49 6.94 -7.57
C PHE A 18 -10.46 5.49 -7.05
N ILE A 19 -11.61 4.93 -6.67
CA ILE A 19 -11.73 3.52 -6.24
C ILE A 19 -11.76 2.58 -7.45
N PHE A 20 -12.49 2.94 -8.50
CA PHE A 20 -12.81 2.05 -9.63
C PHE A 20 -11.98 2.28 -10.90
N GLU A 21 -11.30 3.42 -11.02
CA GLU A 21 -10.38 3.70 -12.13
C GLU A 21 -9.04 2.99 -11.91
N GLY A 22 -8.57 2.29 -12.95
CA GLY A 22 -7.28 1.62 -12.94
C GLY A 22 -6.14 2.63 -12.79
N ARG A 23 -5.14 2.30 -11.96
CA ARG A 23 -3.93 3.12 -11.80
C ARG A 23 -3.05 3.05 -13.04
N THR A 24 -2.22 4.07 -13.21
CA THR A 24 -1.23 4.15 -14.28
C THR A 24 0.14 4.58 -13.71
N GLY A 25 1.21 4.28 -14.44
CA GLY A 25 2.60 4.59 -14.03
C GLY A 25 2.94 4.03 -12.65
N GLY A 26 3.69 4.80 -11.86
CA GLY A 26 4.05 4.45 -10.48
C GLY A 26 2.88 4.05 -9.57
N GLY A 27 1.66 4.54 -9.84
CA GLY A 27 0.48 4.16 -9.06
C GLY A 27 0.13 2.66 -9.13
N LEU A 28 0.60 1.95 -10.16
CA LEU A 28 0.45 0.50 -10.29
C LEU A 28 1.27 -0.28 -9.26
N THR A 29 2.34 0.31 -8.76
CA THR A 29 3.24 -0.32 -7.78
C THR A 29 2.71 -0.21 -6.35
N ILE A 30 1.63 0.54 -6.12
CA ILE A 30 0.99 0.67 -4.81
C ILE A 30 0.25 -0.63 -4.48
N ALA A 31 0.90 -1.50 -3.70
CA ALA A 31 0.40 -2.84 -3.40
C ALA A 31 -1.03 -2.86 -2.82
N GLU A 32 -1.41 -1.86 -2.01
CA GLU A 32 -2.75 -1.76 -1.43
C GLU A 32 -3.82 -1.25 -2.41
N ALA A 33 -3.43 -0.57 -3.49
CA ALA A 33 -4.34 -0.06 -4.52
C ALA A 33 -4.65 -1.10 -5.59
N SER A 34 -3.95 -2.24 -5.59
CA SER A 34 -4.15 -3.28 -6.60
C SER A 34 -5.51 -3.95 -6.43
N PRO A 35 -6.14 -4.40 -7.55
CA PRO A 35 -7.37 -5.17 -7.50
C PRO A 35 -7.22 -6.46 -6.69
N MET A 36 -8.29 -6.90 -6.04
CA MET A 36 -8.31 -8.20 -5.35
C MET A 36 -8.34 -9.39 -6.32
N VAL A 37 -8.67 -9.13 -7.59
CA VAL A 37 -8.80 -10.13 -8.66
C VAL A 37 -8.24 -9.55 -9.95
N GLU A 38 -7.12 -10.11 -10.44
CA GLU A 38 -6.51 -9.68 -11.71
C GLU A 38 -7.26 -10.22 -12.93
N HIS A 39 -7.81 -11.45 -12.83
CA HIS A 39 -8.66 -12.06 -13.87
C HIS A 39 -9.81 -12.88 -13.25
N TRP A 40 -10.96 -12.96 -13.93
CA TRP A 40 -12.15 -13.68 -13.44
C TRP A 40 -11.88 -15.16 -13.08
N TYR A 41 -10.89 -15.78 -13.74
CA TYR A 41 -10.45 -17.15 -13.46
C TYR A 41 -9.85 -17.34 -12.06
N HIS A 42 -9.28 -16.28 -11.46
CA HIS A 42 -8.78 -16.27 -10.08
C HIS A 42 -9.88 -16.15 -9.04
N PHE A 43 -11.09 -15.72 -9.41
CA PHE A 43 -12.23 -15.71 -8.49
C PHE A 43 -12.64 -17.13 -8.07
N CYS A 44 -12.39 -18.13 -8.92
CA CYS A 44 -12.76 -19.52 -8.71
C CYS A 44 -11.59 -20.41 -8.25
N ASN A 45 -10.35 -19.90 -8.20
CA ASN A 45 -9.16 -20.69 -7.88
C ASN A 45 -8.57 -20.25 -6.53
N TYR A 46 -8.47 -21.20 -5.60
CA TYR A 46 -8.11 -20.95 -4.19
C TYR A 46 -6.60 -20.73 -3.97
N LYS A 47 -5.75 -21.21 -4.88
CA LYS A 47 -4.30 -21.08 -4.75
C LYS A 47 -3.85 -19.72 -5.30
N ASP A 48 -3.24 -18.93 -4.41
CA ASP A 48 -2.45 -17.72 -4.72
C ASP A 48 -3.21 -16.46 -5.14
N THR A 49 -4.44 -16.26 -4.67
CA THR A 49 -5.20 -15.02 -4.93
C THR A 49 -5.24 -14.10 -3.70
N PRO A 50 -5.25 -12.76 -3.87
CA PRO A 50 -5.41 -11.81 -2.76
C PRO A 50 -6.67 -12.09 -1.93
N MET A 51 -7.75 -12.50 -2.58
CA MET A 51 -9.01 -12.90 -1.93
C MET A 51 -8.84 -14.13 -1.04
N ALA A 52 -8.19 -15.19 -1.53
CA ALA A 52 -7.91 -16.37 -0.72
C ALA A 52 -6.95 -16.06 0.43
N ARG A 53 -5.91 -15.24 0.19
CA ARG A 53 -4.97 -14.79 1.24
C ARG A 53 -5.67 -14.01 2.34
N ASN A 54 -6.64 -13.15 2.01
CA ASN A 54 -7.30 -12.28 2.98
C ASN A 54 -8.49 -12.93 3.68
N PHE A 55 -9.27 -13.76 2.97
CA PHE A 55 -10.56 -14.28 3.45
C PHE A 55 -10.67 -15.80 3.49
N THR A 56 -9.70 -16.54 2.96
CA THR A 56 -9.64 -18.01 2.99
C THR A 56 -10.93 -18.66 2.47
N THR A 57 -11.59 -19.54 3.22
CA THR A 57 -12.87 -20.16 2.83
C THR A 57 -14.09 -19.31 3.20
N LEU A 58 -13.93 -18.28 4.06
CA LEU A 58 -15.04 -17.44 4.56
C LEU A 58 -15.73 -16.62 3.46
N TYR A 59 -15.02 -16.26 2.39
CA TYR A 59 -15.65 -15.51 1.30
C TYR A 59 -16.73 -16.33 0.59
N HIS A 60 -16.58 -17.67 0.49
CA HIS A 60 -17.60 -18.54 -0.11
C HIS A 60 -18.88 -18.56 0.73
N ILE A 61 -18.74 -18.58 2.06
CA ILE A 61 -19.89 -18.48 2.98
C ILE A 61 -20.58 -17.13 2.79
N ALA A 62 -19.82 -16.04 2.69
CA ALA A 62 -20.37 -14.72 2.46
C ALA A 62 -21.16 -14.64 1.14
N LEU A 63 -20.62 -15.20 0.05
CA LEU A 63 -21.31 -15.28 -1.25
C LEU A 63 -22.61 -16.09 -1.16
N ALA A 64 -22.57 -17.26 -0.53
CA ALA A 64 -23.77 -18.09 -0.32
C ALA A 64 -24.82 -17.37 0.55
N GLY A 65 -24.38 -16.64 1.58
CA GLY A 65 -25.22 -15.80 2.43
C GLY A 65 -25.90 -14.67 1.64
N MET A 66 -25.18 -14.01 0.73
CA MET A 66 -25.75 -12.98 -0.15
C MET A 66 -26.79 -13.54 -1.12
N VAL A 67 -26.54 -14.71 -1.73
CA VAL A 67 -27.53 -15.40 -2.58
C VAL A 67 -28.80 -15.73 -1.77
N TYR A 68 -28.64 -16.23 -0.54
CA TYR A 68 -29.75 -16.51 0.36
C TYR A 68 -30.52 -15.24 0.78
N ALA A 69 -29.82 -14.15 1.08
CA ALA A 69 -30.43 -12.86 1.39
C ALA A 69 -31.21 -12.29 0.20
N GLY A 70 -30.66 -12.43 -1.03
CA GLY A 70 -31.36 -12.08 -2.27
C GLY A 70 -32.63 -12.91 -2.49
N TYR A 71 -32.55 -14.23 -2.28
CA TYR A 71 -33.73 -15.10 -2.32
C TYR A 71 -34.79 -14.72 -1.27
N ARG A 72 -34.36 -14.40 -0.04
CA ARG A 72 -35.25 -13.94 1.04
C ARG A 72 -35.95 -12.65 0.65
N LEU A 73 -35.25 -11.70 0.04
CA LEU A 73 -35.81 -10.43 -0.42
C LEU A 73 -36.91 -10.62 -1.47
N LEU A 74 -36.75 -11.60 -2.37
CA LEU A 74 -37.79 -11.96 -3.36
C LEU A 74 -39.04 -12.59 -2.74
N LYS A 75 -38.93 -13.18 -1.54
CA LYS A 75 -40.05 -13.85 -0.85
C LYS A 75 -40.71 -12.99 0.23
N ASP A 76 -39.92 -12.25 0.99
CA ASP A 76 -40.35 -11.45 2.15
C ASP A 76 -39.36 -10.29 2.31
N SER A 77 -39.69 -9.15 1.70
CA SER A 77 -38.84 -7.97 1.69
C SER A 77 -38.92 -7.23 3.03
N LYS A 78 -37.93 -7.48 3.89
CA LYS A 78 -37.75 -6.75 5.15
C LYS A 78 -36.71 -5.65 5.00
N PRO A 79 -36.96 -4.42 5.48
CA PRO A 79 -36.01 -3.32 5.36
C PRO A 79 -34.58 -3.64 5.84
N GLY A 80 -34.44 -4.41 6.93
CA GLY A 80 -33.13 -4.83 7.45
C GLY A 80 -32.37 -5.76 6.49
N THR A 81 -33.05 -6.75 5.89
CA THR A 81 -32.44 -7.67 4.92
C THR A 81 -32.07 -6.94 3.61
N THR A 82 -32.88 -5.97 3.19
CA THR A 82 -32.59 -5.12 2.03
C THR A 82 -31.34 -4.28 2.25
N LEU A 83 -31.25 -3.59 3.40
CA LEU A 83 -30.09 -2.76 3.73
C LEU A 83 -28.81 -3.60 3.81
N LEU A 84 -28.86 -4.75 4.48
CA LEU A 84 -27.73 -5.68 4.59
C LEU A 84 -27.24 -6.13 3.22
N LEU A 85 -28.16 -6.50 2.31
CA LEU A 85 -27.80 -6.98 0.97
C LEU A 85 -27.17 -5.86 0.14
N VAL A 86 -27.78 -4.66 0.13
CA VAL A 86 -27.25 -3.49 -0.58
C VAL A 86 -25.86 -3.13 -0.07
N TRP A 87 -25.69 -3.08 1.26
CA TRP A 87 -24.40 -2.79 1.87
C TRP A 87 -23.37 -3.86 1.54
N SER A 88 -23.71 -5.14 1.65
CA SER A 88 -22.79 -6.25 1.34
C SER A 88 -22.34 -6.24 -0.13
N ILE A 89 -23.25 -5.89 -1.05
CA ILE A 89 -22.93 -5.73 -2.48
C ILE A 89 -21.96 -4.56 -2.68
N ILE A 90 -22.22 -3.40 -2.08
CA ILE A 90 -21.34 -2.22 -2.18
C ILE A 90 -19.94 -2.55 -1.64
N MET A 91 -19.86 -3.17 -0.46
CA MET A 91 -18.57 -3.55 0.14
C MET A 91 -17.83 -4.56 -0.72
N LEU A 92 -18.52 -5.56 -1.27
CA LEU A 92 -17.92 -6.51 -2.20
C LEU A 92 -17.31 -5.80 -3.42
N PHE A 93 -18.04 -4.87 -4.05
CA PHE A 93 -17.52 -4.13 -5.20
C PHE A 93 -16.30 -3.27 -4.86
N ILE A 94 -16.33 -2.56 -3.73
CA ILE A 94 -15.20 -1.72 -3.27
C ILE A 94 -13.97 -2.59 -2.94
N MET A 95 -14.17 -3.73 -2.29
CA MET A 95 -13.10 -4.68 -1.98
C MET A 95 -12.51 -5.30 -3.25
N LEU A 96 -13.34 -5.69 -4.21
CA LEU A 96 -12.88 -6.21 -5.50
C LEU A 96 -12.01 -5.19 -6.24
N ALA A 97 -12.35 -3.90 -6.12
CA ALA A 97 -11.63 -2.82 -6.78
C ALA A 97 -10.24 -2.57 -6.17
N GLN A 98 -10.08 -2.57 -4.83
CA GLN A 98 -8.79 -2.30 -4.19
C GLN A 98 -8.59 -3.09 -2.88
N ASN A 99 -7.41 -3.71 -2.73
CA ASN A 99 -7.01 -4.48 -1.55
C ASN A 99 -7.08 -3.70 -0.23
N ARG A 100 -6.87 -2.38 -0.25
CA ARG A 100 -6.92 -1.50 0.93
C ARG A 100 -8.25 -1.54 1.69
N PHE A 101 -9.33 -2.03 1.09
CA PHE A 101 -10.65 -2.09 1.72
C PHE A 101 -10.98 -3.48 2.29
N ALA A 102 -10.05 -4.43 2.22
CA ALA A 102 -10.25 -5.80 2.68
C ALA A 102 -10.46 -5.93 4.21
N TYR A 103 -10.17 -4.91 5.01
CA TYR A 103 -10.40 -4.94 6.46
C TYR A 103 -11.86 -4.64 6.86
N TYR A 104 -12.71 -4.21 5.93
CA TYR A 104 -14.11 -3.94 6.25
C TYR A 104 -14.85 -5.25 6.51
N LYS A 105 -14.99 -5.58 7.80
CA LYS A 105 -15.80 -6.69 8.27
C LYS A 105 -17.26 -6.28 8.36
N LEU A 106 -18.15 -7.22 8.03
CA LEU A 106 -19.55 -7.16 8.40
C LEU A 106 -19.68 -7.81 9.77
N GLU A 107 -19.99 -7.01 10.78
CA GLU A 107 -20.48 -7.51 12.06
C GLU A 107 -22.00 -7.28 12.08
N GLU A 108 -22.77 -8.37 12.13
CA GLU A 108 -24.20 -8.30 12.34
C GLU A 108 -24.60 -9.21 13.50
N ALA A 109 -25.30 -8.62 14.47
CA ALA A 109 -25.85 -9.30 15.61
C ALA A 109 -27.12 -10.08 15.19
N TYR A 110 -26.99 -11.39 14.98
CA TYR A 110 -28.14 -12.28 14.84
C TYR A 110 -28.77 -12.53 16.22
N ASN A 111 -29.79 -11.74 16.56
CA ASN A 111 -30.52 -11.91 17.82
C ASN A 111 -31.62 -12.96 17.67
N LYS A 112 -31.29 -14.22 17.95
CA LYS A 112 -32.25 -15.24 18.37
C LYS A 112 -31.75 -15.93 19.63
N ASN A 113 -32.70 -16.25 20.50
CA ASN A 113 -32.45 -16.96 21.74
C ASN A 113 -31.78 -18.32 21.43
N PRO A 114 -30.53 -18.58 21.86
CA PRO A 114 -29.78 -19.78 21.47
C PRO A 114 -30.46 -21.09 21.91
N ALA A 115 -31.35 -21.01 22.90
CA ALA A 115 -32.13 -22.14 23.42
C ALA A 115 -33.07 -22.80 22.39
N ASP A 116 -33.55 -22.06 21.38
CA ASP A 116 -34.46 -22.62 20.36
C ASP A 116 -33.72 -23.40 19.25
N ALA A 117 -32.43 -23.11 19.03
CA ALA A 117 -31.59 -23.84 18.09
C ALA A 117 -31.16 -25.22 18.63
N LEU A 118 -31.24 -25.41 19.95
CA LEU A 118 -30.81 -26.63 20.65
C LEU A 118 -31.88 -27.74 20.66
N LYS A 119 -33.14 -27.43 20.32
CA LYS A 119 -34.22 -28.42 20.28
C LYS A 119 -34.16 -29.20 18.97
N GLY A 120 -33.95 -30.53 19.05
CA GLY A 120 -33.98 -31.43 17.89
C GLY A 120 -32.61 -31.82 17.32
N ILE A 121 -31.51 -31.55 18.03
CA ILE A 121 -30.16 -31.90 17.61
C ILE A 121 -29.99 -33.43 17.55
N ARG A 122 -29.75 -33.93 16.35
CA ARG A 122 -29.30 -35.30 16.05
C ARG A 122 -27.79 -35.34 15.81
N ILE A 123 -27.18 -36.52 15.93
CA ILE A 123 -25.72 -36.73 15.72
C ILE A 123 -25.18 -36.12 14.41
N TRP A 124 -25.97 -36.15 13.34
CA TRP A 124 -25.61 -35.55 12.04
C TRP A 124 -25.43 -34.03 12.07
N HIS A 125 -26.14 -33.32 12.96
CA HIS A 125 -25.97 -31.88 13.13
C HIS A 125 -24.65 -31.57 13.87
N ILE A 126 -24.26 -32.41 14.83
CA ILE A 126 -22.97 -32.30 15.53
C ILE A 126 -21.82 -32.54 14.52
N ILE A 127 -21.93 -33.58 13.70
CA ILE A 127 -20.96 -33.86 12.63
C ILE A 127 -20.90 -32.70 11.62
N ALA A 128 -22.05 -32.15 11.20
CA ALA A 128 -22.08 -31.00 10.30
C ALA A 128 -21.42 -29.76 10.89
N VAL A 129 -21.65 -29.46 12.18
CA VAL A 129 -20.99 -28.34 12.88
C VAL A 129 -19.49 -28.58 12.99
N LEU A 130 -19.04 -29.80 13.31
CA LEU A 130 -17.60 -30.13 13.37
C LEU A 130 -16.93 -29.99 11.99
N ILE A 131 -17.61 -30.41 10.92
CA ILE A 131 -17.13 -30.21 9.54
C ILE A 131 -17.08 -28.71 9.21
N ILE A 132 -18.11 -27.94 9.59
CA ILE A 132 -18.11 -26.48 9.38
C ILE A 132 -16.94 -25.82 10.11
N LEU A 133 -16.70 -26.19 11.37
CA LEU A 133 -15.56 -25.69 12.15
C LEU A 133 -14.22 -26.07 11.50
N ALA A 134 -14.07 -27.33 11.07
CA ALA A 134 -12.83 -27.82 10.48
C ALA A 134 -12.53 -27.22 9.09
N VAL A 135 -13.55 -26.98 8.26
CA VAL A 135 -13.39 -26.51 6.87
C VAL A 135 -13.40 -24.99 6.77
N PHE A 136 -14.24 -24.32 7.58
CA PHE A 136 -14.50 -22.89 7.42
C PHE A 136 -13.93 -22.02 8.53
N ILE A 137 -13.57 -22.58 9.69
CA ILE A 137 -13.08 -21.80 10.83
C ILE A 137 -11.60 -22.10 11.12
N TYR A 138 -11.18 -23.36 11.06
CA TYR A 138 -9.79 -23.75 11.33
C TYR A 138 -8.77 -23.11 10.35
N PRO A 139 -8.92 -23.20 9.01
CA PRO A 139 -7.96 -22.57 8.09
C PRO A 139 -7.85 -21.04 8.23
N PRO A 140 -8.95 -20.26 8.36
CA PRO A 140 -8.84 -18.82 8.62
C PRO A 140 -8.23 -18.50 9.99
N ALA A 141 -8.51 -19.29 11.03
CA ALA A 141 -7.95 -19.06 12.36
C ALA A 141 -6.42 -19.21 12.36
N GLU A 142 -5.91 -20.26 11.72
CA GLU A 142 -4.48 -20.50 11.57
C GLU A 142 -3.77 -19.37 10.81
N ILE A 143 -4.30 -19.00 9.63
CA ILE A 143 -3.74 -17.91 8.82
C ILE A 143 -3.83 -16.55 9.56
N SER A 144 -4.90 -16.31 10.33
CA SER A 144 -5.06 -15.09 11.13
C SER A 144 -4.06 -14.99 12.27
N ILE A 145 -3.75 -16.11 12.93
CA ILE A 145 -2.73 -16.16 13.99
C ILE A 145 -1.35 -15.87 13.41
N VAL A 146 -1.01 -16.49 12.27
CA VAL A 146 0.28 -16.24 11.59
C VAL A 146 0.37 -14.78 11.12
N LYS A 147 -0.66 -14.26 10.46
CA LYS A 147 -0.69 -12.86 10.00
C LYS A 147 -0.66 -11.86 11.15
N GLY A 148 -1.32 -12.15 12.27
CA GLY A 148 -1.29 -11.32 13.47
C GLY A 148 0.07 -11.33 14.18
N ALA A 149 0.85 -12.39 14.01
CA ALA A 149 2.21 -12.52 14.55
C ALA A 149 3.29 -11.90 13.64
N THR A 150 3.04 -11.78 12.34
CA THR A 150 3.97 -11.16 11.38
C THR A 150 3.86 -9.63 11.39
N ARG A 151 5.00 -8.94 11.51
CA ARG A 151 5.08 -7.50 11.25
C ARG A 151 5.01 -7.28 9.74
N GLY A 152 4.10 -6.44 9.27
CA GLY A 152 3.98 -6.07 7.85
C GLY A 152 4.48 -4.65 7.57
N GLY A 153 4.63 -4.31 6.29
CA GLY A 153 5.08 -2.98 5.83
C GLY A 153 6.58 -2.89 5.54
N SER A 154 7.02 -1.78 4.95
CA SER A 154 8.39 -1.54 4.45
C SER A 154 9.51 -1.68 5.50
N ILE A 155 9.16 -1.75 6.77
CA ILE A 155 10.10 -1.81 7.91
C ILE A 155 10.15 -3.22 8.52
N SER A 156 9.34 -4.17 8.05
CA SER A 156 9.19 -5.48 8.70
C SER A 156 10.49 -6.27 8.85
N GLU A 157 11.32 -6.31 7.80
CA GLU A 157 12.59 -7.05 7.79
C GLU A 157 13.79 -6.21 8.22
N GLY A 158 13.64 -4.89 8.36
CA GLY A 158 14.71 -3.94 8.72
C GLY A 158 14.39 -3.09 9.95
N TYR A 159 13.51 -3.58 10.84
CA TYR A 159 12.94 -2.78 11.92
C TYR A 159 14.01 -2.25 12.87
N TYR A 160 14.93 -3.12 13.30
CA TYR A 160 15.94 -2.76 14.28
C TYR A 160 16.99 -1.83 13.66
N GLU A 161 17.38 -2.11 12.43
CA GLU A 161 18.35 -1.35 11.64
C GLU A 161 17.82 0.07 11.39
N TRP A 162 16.57 0.21 10.96
CA TRP A 162 15.94 1.51 10.79
C TRP A 162 15.77 2.25 12.11
N TYR A 163 15.33 1.56 13.17
CA TYR A 163 15.17 2.18 14.48
C TYR A 163 16.52 2.73 15.01
N GLU A 164 17.57 1.92 14.99
CA GLU A 164 18.91 2.32 15.43
C GLU A 164 19.47 3.45 14.57
N THR A 165 19.34 3.37 13.25
CA THR A 165 19.82 4.41 12.32
C THR A 165 19.09 5.73 12.53
N MET A 166 17.76 5.70 12.70
CA MET A 166 16.97 6.91 12.96
C MET A 166 17.25 7.47 14.36
N ALA A 167 17.43 6.63 15.37
CA ALA A 167 17.84 7.06 16.70
C ALA A 167 19.23 7.72 16.68
N TRP A 168 20.17 7.16 15.91
CA TRP A 168 21.47 7.78 15.67
C TRP A 168 21.31 9.13 14.98
N MET A 169 20.53 9.21 13.91
CA MET A 169 20.29 10.46 13.17
C MET A 169 19.75 11.55 14.10
N ARG A 170 18.77 11.21 14.96
CA ARG A 170 18.19 12.13 15.93
C ARG A 170 19.24 12.75 16.86
N GLY A 171 20.17 11.94 17.35
CA GLY A 171 21.21 12.38 18.30
C GLY A 171 22.49 12.95 17.69
N ASN A 172 22.76 12.70 16.40
CA ASN A 172 24.06 12.98 15.77
C ASN A 172 24.00 13.92 14.56
N THR A 173 22.83 14.40 14.19
CA THR A 173 22.69 15.44 13.15
C THR A 173 22.17 16.74 13.76
N PRO A 174 22.49 17.93 13.21
CA PRO A 174 22.06 19.21 13.77
C PRO A 174 20.53 19.30 13.89
N ASP A 175 20.02 20.02 14.88
CA ASP A 175 18.57 20.25 14.98
C ASP A 175 18.06 21.05 13.76
N PRO A 176 16.96 20.63 13.09
CA PRO A 176 16.41 21.37 11.95
C PRO A 176 15.78 22.73 12.36
N GLY A 177 15.61 23.00 13.65
CA GLY A 177 15.00 24.22 14.20
C GLY A 177 13.48 24.19 14.19
N LEU A 178 12.87 23.01 14.07
CA LEU A 178 11.43 22.81 14.17
C LEU A 178 11.14 21.91 15.38
N ASP A 179 10.28 22.38 16.28
CA ASP A 179 9.87 21.62 17.45
C ASP A 179 8.92 20.49 17.05
N TYR A 180 9.33 19.25 17.32
CA TYR A 180 8.52 18.08 17.00
C TYR A 180 7.09 18.14 17.61
N TYR A 181 6.93 18.75 18.78
CA TYR A 181 5.64 18.91 19.45
C TYR A 181 5.02 20.31 19.28
N GLY A 182 5.62 21.13 18.42
CA GLY A 182 5.20 22.50 18.17
C GLY A 182 3.84 22.58 17.46
N THR A 183 3.21 23.74 17.59
CA THR A 183 2.01 24.09 16.83
C THR A 183 2.41 24.85 15.56
N TYR A 184 1.81 24.47 14.43
CA TYR A 184 2.15 25.00 13.12
C TYR A 184 0.93 25.56 12.41
N GLU A 185 1.10 26.72 11.78
CA GLU A 185 0.08 27.32 10.93
C GLU A 185 0.18 26.77 9.52
N MET A 186 -0.97 26.43 8.95
CA MET A 186 -1.03 25.98 7.56
C MET A 186 -0.73 27.17 6.64
N PRO A 187 0.24 27.05 5.71
CA PRO A 187 0.52 28.11 4.76
C PRO A 187 -0.68 28.31 3.82
N PRO A 188 -0.81 29.49 3.17
CA PRO A 188 -1.79 29.69 2.12
C PRO A 188 -1.70 28.62 1.03
N SER A 189 -2.83 28.34 0.38
CA SER A 189 -2.89 27.32 -0.67
C SER A 189 -1.88 27.63 -1.79
N GLY A 190 -1.01 26.66 -2.10
CA GLY A 190 0.03 26.78 -3.11
C GLY A 190 1.36 27.36 -2.63
N GLU A 191 1.45 27.85 -1.39
CA GLU A 191 2.70 28.36 -0.82
C GLU A 191 3.47 27.28 -0.05
N LYS A 192 4.81 27.38 -0.08
CA LYS A 192 5.67 26.52 0.73
C LYS A 192 5.58 26.94 2.20
N TYR A 193 5.67 25.96 3.11
CA TYR A 193 5.79 26.24 4.53
C TYR A 193 7.06 27.10 4.81
N PRO A 194 6.97 28.16 5.63
CA PRO A 194 8.09 29.06 5.93
C PRO A 194 9.06 28.41 6.92
N TYR A 195 9.85 27.46 6.43
CA TYR A 195 10.84 26.75 7.25
C TYR A 195 11.90 27.71 7.81
N PRO A 196 12.41 27.47 9.04
CA PRO A 196 13.52 28.23 9.58
C PRO A 196 14.80 28.02 8.74
N LYS A 197 15.74 28.96 8.81
CA LYS A 197 17.01 28.89 8.05
C LYS A 197 17.85 27.66 8.41
N THR A 198 17.65 27.09 9.59
CA THR A 198 18.32 25.86 10.07
C THR A 198 17.74 24.59 9.45
N ALA A 199 16.53 24.63 8.89
CA ALA A 199 15.84 23.46 8.37
C ALA A 199 16.61 22.82 7.21
N TYR A 200 16.51 21.49 7.15
CA TYR A 200 17.03 20.68 6.06
C TYR A 200 16.19 19.41 5.93
N GLY A 201 16.10 18.90 4.70
CA GLY A 201 15.42 17.64 4.40
C GLY A 201 16.32 16.41 4.54
N VAL A 202 15.68 15.25 4.65
CA VAL A 202 16.28 13.92 4.53
C VAL A 202 15.63 13.22 3.35
N MET A 203 16.43 12.92 2.33
CA MET A 203 15.97 12.22 1.13
C MET A 203 15.93 10.72 1.39
N SER A 204 14.82 10.08 1.04
CA SER A 204 14.64 8.63 1.07
C SER A 204 13.41 8.28 0.24
N TRP A 205 13.13 6.98 0.08
CA TRP A 205 11.88 6.54 -0.53
C TRP A 205 10.66 6.88 0.36
N TRP A 206 9.51 7.10 -0.26
CA TRP A 206 8.32 7.65 0.42
C TRP A 206 7.80 6.75 1.55
N ASP A 207 7.96 5.43 1.43
CA ASP A 207 7.64 4.43 2.46
C ASP A 207 8.27 4.76 3.84
N TYR A 208 9.42 5.43 3.88
CA TYR A 208 10.19 5.67 5.10
C TYR A 208 10.00 7.07 5.70
N GLY A 209 9.21 7.94 5.07
CA GLY A 209 9.05 9.32 5.55
C GLY A 209 8.54 9.41 6.99
N HIS A 210 7.57 8.56 7.36
CA HIS A 210 7.05 8.56 8.73
C HIS A 210 8.09 8.16 9.78
N ILE A 211 9.00 7.23 9.50
CA ILE A 211 10.03 6.85 10.48
C ILE A 211 11.15 7.87 10.60
N ILE A 212 11.49 8.55 9.49
CA ILE A 212 12.41 9.68 9.52
C ILE A 212 11.86 10.79 10.42
N THR A 213 10.56 11.09 10.30
CA THR A 213 9.89 12.04 11.20
C THR A 213 9.83 11.50 12.63
N TYR A 214 9.28 10.30 12.82
CA TYR A 214 8.90 9.78 14.14
C TYR A 214 10.08 9.35 15.00
N TRP A 215 11.05 8.62 14.45
CA TRP A 215 12.25 8.19 15.19
C TRP A 215 13.41 9.18 15.00
N GLY A 216 13.60 9.67 13.77
CA GLY A 216 14.70 10.56 13.43
C GLY A 216 14.49 12.00 13.90
N HIS A 217 13.24 12.42 14.13
CA HIS A 217 12.89 13.82 14.38
C HIS A 217 13.48 14.74 13.30
N ARG A 218 13.46 14.31 12.04
CA ARG A 218 13.92 15.06 10.86
C ARG A 218 12.80 15.19 9.82
N ILE A 219 13.01 16.06 8.84
CA ILE A 219 12.02 16.42 7.84
C ILE A 219 12.24 15.54 6.60
N PRO A 220 11.37 14.57 6.29
CA PRO A 220 11.53 13.75 5.09
C PRO A 220 11.13 14.53 3.83
N ASN A 221 11.83 14.30 2.72
CA ASN A 221 11.45 14.86 1.43
C ASN A 221 10.20 14.18 0.82
N ALA A 222 9.98 12.90 1.13
CA ALA A 222 8.83 12.13 0.66
C ALA A 222 8.21 11.31 1.81
N ASN A 223 6.92 11.01 1.76
CA ASN A 223 6.23 10.34 2.87
C ASN A 223 5.11 9.37 2.43
N PRO A 224 4.62 8.50 3.35
CA PRO A 224 3.57 7.51 3.10
C PRO A 224 2.23 8.06 2.59
N PHE A 225 1.99 9.38 2.63
CA PHE A 225 0.86 10.01 1.96
C PHE A 225 1.09 10.21 0.45
N GLN A 226 2.12 9.57 -0.11
CA GLN A 226 2.52 9.65 -1.53
C GLN A 226 2.88 11.07 -1.98
N SER A 227 3.28 11.91 -1.03
CA SER A 227 3.74 13.26 -1.28
C SER A 227 5.26 13.28 -1.39
N GLY A 228 5.79 14.11 -2.29
CA GLY A 228 7.24 14.26 -2.50
C GLY A 228 7.90 13.14 -3.30
N ILE A 229 7.12 12.22 -3.90
CA ILE A 229 7.66 11.15 -4.75
C ILE A 229 8.33 11.75 -6.00
N GLY A 230 7.71 12.75 -6.64
CA GLY A 230 8.19 13.27 -7.92
C GLY A 230 7.93 12.29 -9.08
N GLY A 231 8.54 12.56 -10.24
CA GLY A 231 8.42 11.75 -11.45
C GLY A 231 7.26 12.17 -12.37
N GLY A 232 6.65 11.18 -13.03
CA GLY A 232 5.69 11.36 -14.12
C GLY A 232 6.33 11.87 -15.42
N GLU A 233 5.51 12.17 -16.44
CA GLU A 233 6.00 12.58 -17.77
C GLU A 233 6.86 13.85 -17.73
N GLY A 234 6.63 14.72 -16.74
CA GLY A 234 7.41 15.93 -16.52
C GLY A 234 8.66 15.75 -15.67
N HIS A 235 8.96 14.53 -15.20
CA HIS A 235 10.09 14.23 -14.29
C HIS A 235 10.17 15.22 -13.12
N THR A 236 9.04 15.43 -12.43
CA THR A 236 8.94 16.42 -11.35
C THR A 236 9.93 16.09 -10.23
N PRO A 237 10.71 17.05 -9.72
CA PRO A 237 11.68 16.79 -8.66
C PRO A 237 11.07 16.13 -7.43
N GLY A 238 11.69 15.05 -6.96
CA GLY A 238 11.27 14.25 -5.81
C GLY A 238 12.15 13.02 -5.60
N ALA A 239 11.71 12.13 -4.70
CA ALA A 239 12.44 10.90 -4.36
C ALA A 239 12.71 9.99 -5.56
N SER A 240 11.73 9.76 -6.44
CA SER A 240 11.88 8.90 -7.63
C SER A 240 12.96 9.42 -8.56
N THR A 241 12.85 10.68 -8.99
CA THR A 241 13.83 11.36 -9.86
C THR A 241 15.23 11.42 -9.24
N TYR A 242 15.34 11.60 -7.92
CA TYR A 242 16.62 11.64 -7.24
C TYR A 242 17.28 10.25 -7.24
N LEU A 243 16.55 9.22 -6.82
CA LEU A 243 17.06 7.87 -6.67
C LEU A 243 17.37 7.20 -8.02
N THR A 244 16.66 7.57 -9.08
CA THR A 244 16.91 7.04 -10.45
C THR A 244 17.90 7.87 -11.27
N ALA A 245 18.34 9.03 -10.77
CA ALA A 245 19.26 9.91 -11.49
C ALA A 245 20.52 9.14 -11.91
N GLN A 246 20.96 9.35 -13.16
CA GLN A 246 22.07 8.60 -13.76
C GLN A 246 23.44 9.25 -13.51
N SER A 247 23.44 10.43 -12.89
CA SER A 247 24.64 11.17 -12.51
C SER A 247 24.44 11.97 -11.23
N GLU A 248 25.54 12.24 -10.52
CA GLU A 248 25.50 13.10 -9.33
C GLU A 248 25.04 14.53 -9.68
N GLU A 249 25.39 15.02 -10.86
CA GLU A 249 24.94 16.34 -11.34
C GLU A 249 23.42 16.39 -11.51
N GLU A 250 22.81 15.35 -12.09
CA GLU A 250 21.37 15.23 -12.20
C GLU A 250 20.68 15.13 -10.83
N ALA A 251 21.25 14.33 -9.93
CA ALA A 251 20.75 14.20 -8.55
C ALA A 251 20.79 15.53 -7.79
N ASN A 252 21.88 16.29 -7.96
CA ASN A 252 22.03 17.62 -7.37
C ASN A 252 21.00 18.61 -7.94
N ARG A 253 20.72 18.57 -9.25
CA ARG A 253 19.65 19.38 -9.86
C ARG A 253 18.28 19.10 -9.23
N VAL A 254 17.98 17.84 -8.92
CA VAL A 254 16.73 17.47 -8.23
C VAL A 254 16.69 18.10 -6.83
N LEU A 255 17.77 18.00 -6.05
CA LEU A 255 17.83 18.62 -4.72
C LEU A 255 17.76 20.14 -4.77
N ASP A 256 18.41 20.78 -5.75
CA ASP A 256 18.36 22.24 -5.93
C ASP A 256 16.96 22.72 -6.30
N ALA A 257 16.22 21.97 -7.12
CA ALA A 257 14.84 22.28 -7.43
C ALA A 257 13.91 22.13 -6.22
N LEU A 258 14.23 21.23 -5.30
CA LEU A 258 13.57 21.06 -4.00
C LEU A 258 14.05 22.07 -2.95
N SER A 259 14.86 23.05 -3.32
CA SER A 259 15.49 23.97 -2.37
C SER A 259 14.48 24.73 -1.50
N VAL A 260 14.94 24.98 -0.28
CA VAL A 260 14.28 25.81 0.73
C VAL A 260 15.34 26.72 1.33
N ASN A 261 15.04 28.02 1.42
CA ASN A 261 15.98 29.02 1.95
C ASN A 261 17.36 29.04 1.27
N GLY A 262 17.41 28.75 -0.04
CA GLY A 262 18.65 28.75 -0.83
C GLY A 262 19.61 27.59 -0.52
N LYS A 263 19.13 26.53 0.15
CA LYS A 263 19.88 25.30 0.41
C LYS A 263 19.30 24.15 -0.40
N PRO A 264 20.11 23.11 -0.75
CA PRO A 264 19.59 21.89 -1.35
C PRO A 264 18.45 21.30 -0.52
N GLY A 265 17.47 20.72 -1.20
CA GLY A 265 16.25 20.18 -0.59
C GLY A 265 16.49 19.06 0.42
N ALA A 266 17.68 18.43 0.40
CA ALA A 266 18.10 17.47 1.40
C ALA A 266 19.57 17.71 1.82
N ARG A 267 19.86 17.46 3.10
CA ARG A 267 21.23 17.44 3.65
C ARG A 267 21.74 16.02 3.89
N TYR A 268 20.82 15.10 4.15
CA TYR A 268 21.13 13.69 4.37
C TYR A 268 20.28 12.83 3.43
N VAL A 269 20.80 11.65 3.10
CA VAL A 269 20.09 10.63 2.32
C VAL A 269 20.07 9.35 3.15
N ALA A 270 18.93 8.67 3.20
CA ALA A 270 18.78 7.39 3.85
C ALA A 270 18.32 6.35 2.81
N SER A 271 19.11 5.28 2.68
CA SER A 271 18.86 4.13 1.80
C SER A 271 19.04 2.83 2.59
N ASN A 272 18.44 1.74 2.11
CA ASN A 272 18.63 0.40 2.65
C ASN A 272 18.70 -0.65 1.53
N ALA A 273 19.05 -1.88 1.91
CA ALA A 273 19.16 -3.00 0.98
C ALA A 273 17.85 -3.30 0.22
N TYR A 274 16.69 -3.08 0.85
CA TYR A 274 15.41 -3.25 0.16
C TYR A 274 15.25 -2.24 -0.98
N MET A 275 15.58 -0.97 -0.74
CA MET A 275 15.62 0.06 -1.78
C MET A 275 16.58 -0.33 -2.90
N ALA A 276 17.80 -0.74 -2.54
CA ALA A 276 18.88 -1.01 -3.46
C ALA A 276 18.68 -2.25 -4.33
N TYR A 277 18.04 -3.31 -3.81
CA TYR A 277 17.98 -4.61 -4.48
C TYR A 277 16.59 -5.06 -4.90
N ALA A 278 15.53 -4.55 -4.25
CA ALA A 278 14.18 -5.03 -4.49
C ALA A 278 13.27 -4.02 -5.21
N ILE A 279 13.43 -2.72 -4.94
CA ILE A 279 12.46 -1.70 -5.38
C ILE A 279 13.04 -0.57 -6.23
N GLN A 280 14.29 -0.62 -6.68
CA GLN A 280 14.79 0.33 -7.68
C GLN A 280 13.90 0.46 -8.93
N PRO A 281 13.38 -0.64 -9.53
CA PRO A 281 12.49 -0.54 -10.69
C PRO A 281 11.20 0.20 -10.36
N VAL A 282 10.72 0.11 -9.11
CA VAL A 282 9.55 0.87 -8.64
C VAL A 282 9.83 2.36 -8.73
N PHE A 283 11.00 2.85 -8.32
CA PHE A 283 11.35 4.27 -8.45
C PHE A 283 11.27 4.71 -9.91
N ALA A 284 11.77 3.87 -10.82
CA ALA A 284 11.74 4.11 -12.26
C ALA A 284 10.32 4.08 -12.84
N GLU A 285 9.41 3.24 -12.35
CA GLU A 285 7.98 3.28 -12.69
C GLU A 285 7.33 4.62 -12.30
N TRP A 286 7.64 5.14 -11.11
CA TRP A 286 7.17 6.45 -10.68
C TRP A 286 7.77 7.59 -11.52
N ASN A 287 9.02 7.44 -11.95
CA ASN A 287 9.68 8.39 -12.83
C ASN A 287 9.34 8.22 -14.33
N LEU A 288 8.56 7.20 -14.70
CA LEU A 288 8.33 6.78 -16.10
C LEU A 288 9.63 6.55 -16.90
N ASP A 289 10.67 6.05 -16.24
CA ASP A 289 11.99 5.74 -16.81
C ASP A 289 12.39 4.25 -16.58
N ASN A 290 11.40 3.36 -16.55
CA ASN A 290 11.53 1.93 -16.22
C ASN A 290 12.22 1.07 -17.30
N VAL A 291 12.51 1.61 -18.48
CA VAL A 291 13.09 0.83 -19.59
C VAL A 291 14.59 0.67 -19.45
N GLY A 292 15.09 -0.55 -19.69
CA GLY A 292 16.51 -0.84 -19.84
C GLY A 292 17.26 -1.08 -18.54
N TYR A 293 16.58 -1.27 -17.40
CA TYR A 293 17.20 -1.64 -16.11
C TYR A 293 17.69 -3.08 -16.08
N TYR A 294 17.05 -3.98 -16.84
CA TYR A 294 17.42 -5.39 -16.92
C TYR A 294 17.53 -5.85 -18.36
N THR A 295 18.34 -6.88 -18.57
CA THR A 295 18.45 -7.60 -19.83
C THR A 295 18.49 -9.10 -19.59
N GLN A 296 18.18 -9.89 -20.61
CA GLN A 296 18.19 -11.34 -20.55
C GLN A 296 19.41 -11.88 -21.29
N ILE A 297 20.15 -12.77 -20.65
CA ILE A 297 21.27 -13.49 -21.25
C ILE A 297 21.03 -14.99 -21.13
N GLN A 298 21.60 -15.75 -22.07
CA GLN A 298 21.57 -17.20 -22.07
C GLN A 298 22.87 -17.71 -21.44
N VAL A 299 22.77 -18.49 -20.36
CA VAL A 299 23.91 -19.09 -19.66
C VAL A 299 23.79 -20.62 -19.64
N PRO A 300 24.88 -21.37 -19.78
CA PRO A 300 24.85 -22.82 -19.63
C PRO A 300 24.64 -23.20 -18.17
N ASP A 301 23.65 -24.05 -17.91
CA ASP A 301 23.37 -24.68 -16.60
C ASP A 301 23.07 -26.17 -16.82
N GLY A 302 23.87 -27.04 -16.19
CA GLY A 302 23.68 -28.50 -16.31
C GLY A 302 23.75 -29.10 -17.72
N GLY A 303 24.27 -28.36 -18.71
CA GLY A 303 24.32 -28.79 -20.12
C GLY A 303 23.16 -28.26 -20.99
N GLU A 304 22.21 -27.53 -20.41
CA GLU A 304 21.15 -26.81 -21.12
C GLU A 304 21.40 -25.29 -21.05
N MET A 305 20.87 -24.54 -22.02
CA MET A 305 20.92 -23.08 -22.00
C MET A 305 19.72 -22.55 -21.22
N THR A 306 19.99 -21.79 -20.16
CA THR A 306 18.97 -21.15 -19.32
C THR A 306 19.00 -19.64 -19.50
N THR A 307 17.83 -19.02 -19.59
CA THR A 307 17.72 -17.55 -19.61
C THR A 307 17.79 -16.99 -18.20
N VAL A 308 18.75 -16.10 -17.96
CA VAL A 308 18.89 -15.38 -16.69
C VAL A 308 18.69 -13.89 -16.96
N THR A 309 17.94 -13.24 -16.08
CA THR A 309 17.74 -11.79 -16.12
C THR A 309 18.80 -11.12 -15.24
N ILE A 310 19.56 -10.20 -15.80
CA ILE A 310 20.64 -9.49 -15.10
C ILE A 310 20.43 -7.98 -15.17
N PRO A 311 20.86 -7.21 -14.15
CA PRO A 311 20.84 -5.76 -14.20
C PRO A 311 21.80 -5.23 -15.29
N THR A 312 21.40 -4.16 -15.96
CA THR A 312 22.24 -3.47 -16.95
C THR A 312 23.09 -2.36 -16.29
N GLU A 313 23.92 -1.70 -17.10
CA GLU A 313 24.64 -0.50 -16.66
C GLU A 313 23.71 0.60 -16.13
N LYS A 314 22.52 0.77 -16.71
CA LYS A 314 21.53 1.76 -16.26
C LYS A 314 21.13 1.55 -14.79
N TYR A 315 20.95 0.28 -14.39
CA TYR A 315 20.66 -0.09 -13.01
C TYR A 315 21.79 0.35 -12.09
N TYR A 316 23.04 -0.01 -12.42
CA TYR A 316 24.20 0.32 -11.59
C TYR A 316 24.57 1.80 -11.60
N ASN A 317 24.15 2.54 -12.62
CA ASN A 317 24.38 3.97 -12.74
C ASN A 317 23.38 4.83 -11.95
N THR A 318 22.30 4.26 -11.41
CA THR A 318 21.35 5.00 -10.57
C THR A 318 22.03 5.54 -9.30
N MET A 319 21.53 6.65 -8.78
CA MET A 319 21.96 7.15 -7.49
C MET A 319 21.75 6.14 -6.36
N GLU A 320 20.66 5.37 -6.37
CA GLU A 320 20.47 4.32 -5.38
C GLU A 320 21.61 3.29 -5.41
N SER A 321 21.95 2.75 -6.58
CA SER A 321 23.06 1.79 -6.72
C SER A 321 24.43 2.37 -6.37
N ARG A 322 24.61 3.68 -6.51
CA ARG A 322 25.87 4.35 -6.12
C ARG A 322 25.96 4.58 -4.61
N LEU A 323 24.82 4.69 -3.93
CA LEU A 323 24.75 4.89 -2.49
C LEU A 323 24.84 3.59 -1.70
N HIS A 324 24.44 2.45 -2.28
CA HIS A 324 24.31 1.15 -1.60
C HIS A 324 24.85 -0.02 -2.44
#